data_AF-T0ZAU8-F1
#
_entry.id   AF-T0ZAU8-F1
#
_cell.length_a   1.000
_cell.length_b   1.000
_cell.length_c   1.000
_cell.angle_alpha   90.00
_cell.angle_beta   90.00
_cell.angle_gamma   90.00
#
_symmetry.space_group_name_H-M   'P 1'
#
loop_
_entity.id
_entity.type
_entity.pdbx_description
1 polymer ?
#
loop_
_entity_poly.entity_id
_entity_poly.type
_entity_poly.pdbx_seq_one_letter_code
_entity_poly.pdbx_strand_id
1 'polypeptide(L)'
;ELGESAAADKDYEAQLQAIVRDSGLPAERQAELLAQPKEDVLRAIVDTVGKIGKAGQNLQNVISVAMLSEGWDAKNVTHIMGLRAFTSQLLCEQVIGRGLRRVGYETDEYGLFLPEFVNVFGVPLSIYQDISGGVAPPPPKPSTQIESLPERNAYEIRWPNVLRIDPVMREELDVHWDAMQPLQIDPAQTPISADLAPALGGASDFSKVQRVDLELMPDDFRLQRL
;
A
#
# COMPACT_ATOMS: atom_id res chain seq x y z
N GLU A 1 -47.11 1.52 -0.01
CA GLU A 1 -45.70 1.59 0.41
C GLU A 1 -45.13 0.34 1.11
N LEU A 2 -45.81 -0.38 2.02
CA LEU A 2 -45.19 -1.51 2.78
C LEU A 2 -45.07 -2.87 2.05
N GLY A 3 -45.47 -2.95 0.77
CA GLY A 3 -45.49 -4.21 0.00
C GLY A 3 -44.33 -4.42 -0.96
N GLU A 4 -43.63 -3.36 -1.39
CA GLU A 4 -42.55 -3.46 -2.38
C GLU A 4 -41.20 -3.88 -1.77
N SER A 5 -40.94 -3.51 -0.52
CA SER A 5 -39.66 -3.77 0.14
C SER A 5 -39.40 -5.25 0.43
N ALA A 6 -40.44 -6.05 0.70
CA ALA A 6 -40.29 -7.49 0.97
C ALA A 6 -40.10 -8.33 -0.30
N ALA A 7 -40.61 -7.88 -1.45
CA ALA A 7 -40.38 -8.53 -2.74
C ALA A 7 -38.98 -8.22 -3.27
N ALA A 8 -38.57 -6.94 -3.17
CA ALA A 8 -37.23 -6.49 -3.57
C ALA A 8 -36.10 -7.23 -2.83
N ASP A 9 -36.28 -7.54 -1.55
CA ASP A 9 -35.27 -8.23 -0.74
C ASP A 9 -35.12 -9.72 -1.13
N LYS A 10 -36.23 -10.39 -1.51
CA LYS A 10 -36.20 -11.77 -2.02
C LYS A 10 -35.57 -11.88 -3.41
N ASP A 11 -35.90 -10.95 -4.30
CA ASP A 11 -35.32 -10.91 -5.64
C ASP A 11 -33.82 -10.61 -5.56
N TYR A 12 -33.41 -9.74 -4.62
CA TYR A 12 -32.02 -9.45 -4.34
C TYR A 12 -31.24 -10.66 -3.83
N GLU A 13 -31.78 -11.38 -2.84
CA GLU A 13 -31.16 -12.62 -2.35
C GLU A 13 -31.06 -13.67 -3.45
N ALA A 14 -32.11 -13.86 -4.25
CA ALA A 14 -32.10 -14.77 -5.38
C ALA A 14 -30.99 -14.44 -6.39
N GLN A 15 -30.76 -13.15 -6.64
CA GLN A 15 -29.70 -12.69 -7.53
C GLN A 15 -28.30 -12.97 -6.97
N LEU A 16 -28.08 -12.75 -5.66
CA LEU A 16 -26.82 -13.11 -5.01
C LEU A 16 -26.55 -14.62 -5.10
N GLN A 17 -27.57 -15.44 -4.85
CA GLN A 17 -27.45 -16.89 -4.98
C GLN A 17 -27.15 -17.32 -6.42
N ALA A 18 -27.75 -16.66 -7.41
CA ALA A 18 -27.48 -16.91 -8.82
C ALA A 18 -26.02 -16.61 -9.18
N ILE A 19 -25.46 -15.51 -8.68
CA ILE A 19 -24.04 -15.16 -8.87
C ILE A 19 -23.13 -16.24 -8.27
N VAL A 20 -23.41 -16.70 -7.05
CA VAL A 20 -22.61 -17.76 -6.41
C VAL A 20 -22.69 -19.07 -7.21
N ARG A 21 -23.85 -19.42 -7.76
CA ARG A 21 -24.02 -20.64 -8.57
C ARG A 21 -23.29 -20.54 -9.91
N ASP A 22 -23.31 -19.37 -10.54
CA ASP A 22 -22.62 -19.11 -11.81
C ASP A 22 -21.10 -18.98 -11.66
N SER A 23 -20.61 -18.76 -10.43
CA SER A 23 -19.17 -18.59 -10.16
C SER A 23 -18.30 -19.78 -10.57
N GLY A 24 -18.85 -20.98 -10.81
CA GLY A 24 -18.06 -22.16 -11.17
C GLY A 24 -17.25 -22.76 -10.02
N LEU A 25 -17.53 -22.35 -8.77
CA LEU A 25 -16.93 -22.93 -7.56
C LEU A 25 -17.39 -24.39 -7.33
N PRO A 26 -16.60 -25.21 -6.61
CA PRO A 26 -17.05 -26.54 -6.18
C PRO A 26 -18.36 -26.48 -5.38
N ALA A 27 -19.22 -27.48 -5.53
CA ALA A 27 -20.55 -27.51 -4.91
C ALA A 27 -20.51 -27.33 -3.38
N GLU A 28 -19.50 -27.88 -2.71
CA GLU A 28 -19.28 -27.69 -1.27
C GLU A 28 -19.06 -26.22 -0.92
N ARG A 29 -18.19 -25.52 -1.68
CA ARG A 29 -17.87 -24.12 -1.47
C ARG A 29 -19.06 -23.20 -1.77
N GLN A 30 -19.85 -23.55 -2.77
CA GLN A 30 -21.10 -22.84 -3.06
C GLN A 30 -22.09 -22.98 -1.90
N ALA A 31 -22.27 -24.20 -1.37
CA ALA A 31 -23.16 -24.46 -0.24
C ALA A 31 -22.73 -23.71 1.03
N GLU A 32 -21.41 -23.67 1.31
CA GLU A 32 -20.85 -22.89 2.43
C GLU A 32 -21.15 -21.39 2.33
N LEU A 33 -21.04 -20.82 1.13
CA LEU A 33 -21.36 -19.41 0.90
C LEU A 33 -22.87 -19.16 1.00
N LEU A 34 -23.68 -20.02 0.40
CA LEU A 34 -25.15 -19.89 0.41
C LEU A 34 -25.77 -20.07 1.81
N ALA A 35 -25.05 -20.68 2.74
CA ALA A 35 -25.46 -20.82 4.14
C ALA A 35 -25.19 -19.57 5.00
N GLN A 36 -24.38 -18.64 4.50
CA GLN A 36 -24.05 -17.39 5.19
C GLN A 36 -25.16 -16.34 5.03
N PRO A 37 -25.25 -15.35 5.93
CA PRO A 37 -26.17 -14.23 5.74
C PRO A 37 -25.83 -13.47 4.46
N LYS A 38 -26.84 -12.86 3.83
CA LYS A 38 -26.71 -12.16 2.55
C LYS A 38 -25.61 -11.10 2.50
N GLU A 39 -25.37 -10.42 3.63
CA GLU A 39 -24.35 -9.39 3.77
C GLU A 39 -22.93 -9.98 3.62
N ASP A 40 -22.68 -11.13 4.23
CA ASP A 40 -21.41 -11.84 4.11
C ASP A 40 -21.22 -12.41 2.71
N VAL A 41 -22.29 -12.91 2.07
CA VAL A 41 -22.26 -13.36 0.67
C VAL A 41 -21.91 -12.21 -0.25
N LEU A 42 -22.54 -11.04 -0.09
CA LEU A 42 -22.24 -9.85 -0.86
C LEU A 42 -20.77 -9.45 -0.69
N ARG A 43 -20.27 -9.37 0.56
CA ARG A 43 -18.87 -9.05 0.83
C ARG A 43 -17.92 -10.06 0.19
N ALA A 44 -18.19 -11.36 0.32
CA ALA A 44 -17.38 -12.41 -0.29
C ALA A 44 -17.32 -12.29 -1.81
N ILE A 45 -18.44 -11.94 -2.46
CA ILE A 45 -18.49 -11.68 -3.90
C ILE A 45 -17.67 -10.44 -4.25
N VAL A 46 -17.91 -9.31 -3.58
CA VAL A 46 -17.31 -8.01 -3.91
C VAL A 46 -15.80 -7.99 -3.64
N ASP A 47 -15.33 -8.58 -2.54
CA ASP A 47 -13.90 -8.67 -2.21
C ASP A 47 -13.12 -9.59 -3.16
N THR A 48 -13.83 -10.40 -3.95
CA THR A 48 -13.23 -11.37 -4.86
C THR A 48 -13.56 -11.16 -6.32
N VAL A 49 -14.01 -9.95 -6.68
CA VAL A 49 -14.26 -9.53 -8.07
C VAL A 49 -13.01 -9.76 -8.92
N GLY A 50 -13.16 -10.56 -9.99
CA GLY A 50 -12.08 -10.91 -10.91
C GLY A 50 -10.98 -11.81 -10.33
N LYS A 51 -11.15 -12.39 -9.13
CA LYS A 51 -10.20 -13.35 -8.54
C LYS A 51 -10.64 -14.78 -8.90
N ILE A 52 -9.82 -15.46 -9.70
CA ILE A 52 -10.08 -16.85 -10.15
C ILE A 52 -10.26 -17.78 -8.93
N GLY A 53 -11.21 -18.71 -9.01
CA GLY A 53 -11.47 -19.68 -7.95
C GLY A 53 -12.15 -19.08 -6.70
N LYS A 54 -12.80 -17.93 -6.84
CA LYS A 54 -13.56 -17.25 -5.78
C LYS A 54 -14.96 -16.85 -6.27
N ALA A 55 -15.80 -16.37 -5.35
CA ALA A 55 -17.21 -16.08 -5.61
C ALA A 55 -17.43 -14.99 -6.67
N GLY A 56 -16.57 -13.96 -6.69
CA GLY A 56 -16.65 -12.84 -7.63
C GLY A 56 -15.88 -13.04 -8.95
N GLN A 57 -15.40 -14.24 -9.27
CA GLN A 57 -14.45 -14.44 -10.38
C GLN A 57 -14.97 -14.00 -11.76
N ASN A 58 -16.28 -14.13 -12.00
CA ASN A 58 -16.92 -13.76 -13.27
C ASN A 58 -17.37 -12.30 -13.31
N LEU A 59 -17.21 -11.56 -12.21
CA LEU A 59 -17.63 -10.16 -12.13
C LEU A 59 -16.50 -9.24 -12.57
N GLN A 60 -16.89 -8.21 -13.33
CA GLN A 60 -15.96 -7.17 -13.81
C GLN A 60 -16.41 -5.75 -13.39
N ASN A 61 -17.73 -5.56 -13.24
CA ASN A 61 -18.33 -4.26 -12.98
C ASN A 61 -19.06 -4.29 -11.64
N VAL A 62 -18.83 -3.27 -10.82
CA VAL A 62 -19.52 -3.08 -9.53
C VAL A 62 -20.17 -1.71 -9.54
N ILE A 63 -21.49 -1.67 -9.33
CA ILE A 63 -22.26 -0.43 -9.23
C ILE A 63 -22.74 -0.31 -7.79
N SER A 64 -22.45 0.81 -7.14
CA SER A 64 -22.80 1.05 -5.74
C SER A 64 -23.33 2.47 -5.54
N VAL A 65 -24.40 2.57 -4.76
CA VAL A 65 -24.95 3.84 -4.26
C VAL A 65 -24.59 3.93 -2.79
N ALA A 66 -24.02 5.05 -2.35
CA ALA A 66 -23.44 5.22 -1.01
C ALA A 66 -22.30 4.23 -0.74
N MET A 67 -21.31 4.24 -1.65
CA MET A 67 -19.97 3.64 -1.52
C MET A 67 -19.87 2.60 -0.41
N LEU A 68 -19.89 1.32 -0.77
CA LEU A 68 -19.57 0.16 0.10
C LEU A 68 -18.80 0.60 1.35
N SER A 69 -19.55 0.89 2.42
CA SER A 69 -19.08 1.63 3.59
C SER A 69 -18.01 0.85 4.37
N GLU A 70 -17.78 -0.38 3.95
CA GLU A 70 -16.93 -1.40 4.52
C GLU A 70 -15.85 -1.75 3.49
N GLY A 71 -14.93 -0.82 3.25
CA GLY A 71 -13.56 -1.13 2.84
C GLY A 71 -13.32 -2.32 1.90
N TRP A 72 -14.02 -2.42 0.76
CA TRP A 72 -13.76 -3.52 -0.18
C TRP A 72 -12.34 -3.44 -0.78
N ASP A 73 -11.62 -4.56 -0.77
CA ASP A 73 -10.19 -4.66 -1.14
C ASP A 73 -10.00 -5.26 -2.53
N ALA A 74 -10.43 -4.53 -3.57
CA ALA A 74 -9.99 -4.81 -4.93
C ALA A 74 -8.69 -4.10 -5.25
N LYS A 75 -7.79 -4.82 -5.92
CA LYS A 75 -6.49 -4.31 -6.35
C LYS A 75 -6.47 -3.99 -7.85
N ASN A 76 -7.41 -4.54 -8.61
CA ASN A 76 -7.46 -4.55 -10.07
C ASN A 76 -8.47 -3.54 -10.66
N VAL A 77 -8.71 -2.42 -9.99
CA VAL A 77 -9.66 -1.40 -10.47
C VAL A 77 -8.98 -0.53 -11.54
N THR A 78 -9.47 -0.63 -12.78
CA THR A 78 -8.90 0.11 -13.93
C THR A 78 -9.73 1.34 -14.31
N HIS A 79 -11.03 1.33 -14.00
CA HIS A 79 -11.97 2.37 -14.38
C HIS A 79 -12.86 2.76 -13.19
N ILE A 80 -13.01 4.06 -12.96
CA ILE A 80 -13.88 4.63 -11.95
C ILE A 80 -14.81 5.63 -12.63
N MET A 81 -16.13 5.41 -12.51
CA MET A 81 -17.14 6.26 -13.15
C MET A 81 -18.10 6.85 -12.12
N GLY A 82 -18.05 8.17 -11.97
CA GLY A 82 -19.00 8.97 -11.22
C GLY A 82 -20.29 9.18 -12.01
N LEU A 83 -21.31 8.37 -11.75
CA LEU A 83 -22.64 8.49 -12.38
C LEU A 83 -23.55 9.55 -11.72
N ARG A 84 -23.16 10.06 -10.54
CA ARG A 84 -23.87 11.09 -9.79
C ARG A 84 -22.85 12.08 -9.23
N ALA A 85 -23.25 13.33 -9.08
CA ALA A 85 -22.44 14.35 -8.42
C ALA A 85 -22.05 13.91 -7.00
N PHE A 86 -20.76 13.95 -6.70
CA PHE A 86 -20.24 13.71 -5.37
C PHE A 86 -20.51 14.94 -4.50
N THR A 87 -21.03 14.71 -3.30
CA THR A 87 -21.33 15.78 -2.33
C THR A 87 -20.10 16.20 -1.53
N SER A 88 -19.02 15.42 -1.54
CA SER A 88 -17.79 15.66 -0.77
C SER A 88 -16.55 15.26 -1.57
N GLN A 89 -15.53 16.12 -1.54
CA GLN A 89 -14.22 15.86 -2.16
C GLN A 89 -13.48 14.68 -1.48
N LEU A 90 -13.61 14.54 -0.15
CA LEU A 90 -12.97 13.44 0.59
C LEU A 90 -13.47 12.07 0.12
N LEU A 91 -14.76 11.98 -0.21
CA LEU A 91 -15.33 10.74 -0.76
C LEU A 91 -14.73 10.44 -2.14
N CYS A 92 -14.55 11.45 -3.00
CA CYS A 92 -13.90 11.28 -4.30
C CYS A 92 -12.49 10.68 -4.16
N GLU A 93 -11.67 11.24 -3.26
CA GLU A 93 -10.30 10.78 -3.01
C GLU A 93 -10.28 9.33 -2.48
N GLN A 94 -11.21 8.97 -1.60
CA GLN A 94 -11.36 7.61 -1.11
C GLN A 94 -11.77 6.60 -2.19
N VAL A 95 -12.65 6.99 -3.14
CA VAL A 95 -12.99 6.13 -4.29
C VAL A 95 -11.74 5.87 -5.12
N ILE A 96 -11.01 6.94 -5.44
CA ILE A 96 -9.88 6.90 -6.37
C ILE A 96 -8.70 6.13 -5.77
N GLY A 97 -8.42 6.32 -4.49
CA GLY A 97 -7.36 5.59 -3.80
C GLY A 97 -7.49 4.06 -3.89
N ARG A 98 -8.69 3.53 -4.13
CA ARG A 98 -8.92 2.11 -4.36
C ARG A 98 -8.38 1.64 -5.72
N GLY A 99 -8.39 2.51 -6.73
CA GLY A 99 -7.84 2.22 -8.07
C GLY A 99 -6.38 2.58 -8.26
N LEU A 100 -5.73 3.22 -7.28
CA LEU A 100 -4.30 3.56 -7.33
C LEU A 100 -3.38 2.48 -6.75
N ARG A 101 -3.92 1.29 -6.47
CA ARG A 101 -3.12 0.18 -5.95
C ARG A 101 -2.34 -0.46 -7.09
N ARG A 102 -1.04 -0.58 -6.90
CA ARG A 102 -0.15 -1.25 -7.83
C ARG A 102 -0.48 -2.73 -7.95
N VAL A 103 -0.56 -3.22 -9.18
CA VAL A 103 -0.79 -4.65 -9.50
C VAL A 103 0.46 -5.27 -10.11
N GLY A 104 1.22 -4.51 -10.90
CA GLY A 104 2.42 -4.93 -11.59
C GLY A 104 3.71 -4.53 -10.87
N TYR A 105 4.66 -5.46 -10.84
CA TYR A 105 6.01 -5.25 -10.31
C TYR A 105 7.07 -5.33 -11.41
N GLU A 106 6.66 -5.17 -12.67
CA GLU A 106 7.59 -5.11 -13.79
C GLU A 106 8.41 -3.82 -13.73
N THR A 107 9.71 -3.96 -14.02
CA THR A 107 10.65 -2.84 -14.06
C THR A 107 11.10 -2.55 -15.49
N ASP A 108 11.44 -1.29 -15.76
CA ASP A 108 12.10 -0.88 -16.98
C ASP A 108 13.60 -1.27 -17.00
N GLU A 109 14.31 -0.85 -18.05
CA GLU A 109 15.75 -1.09 -18.23
C GLU A 109 16.62 -0.46 -17.13
N TYR A 110 16.08 0.53 -16.40
CA TYR A 110 16.76 1.22 -15.30
C TYR A 110 16.41 0.64 -13.92
N GLY A 111 15.59 -0.43 -13.88
CA GLY A 111 15.14 -1.05 -12.64
C GLY A 111 14.03 -0.27 -11.93
N LEU A 112 13.37 0.68 -12.60
CA LEU A 112 12.26 1.45 -12.06
C LEU A 112 10.93 0.78 -12.39
N PHE A 113 9.98 0.82 -11.46
CA PHE A 113 8.65 0.25 -11.71
C PHE A 113 7.91 1.01 -12.81
N LEU A 114 7.29 0.26 -13.72
CA LEU A 114 6.47 0.86 -14.77
C LEU A 114 5.29 1.64 -14.17
N PRO A 115 4.91 2.79 -14.74
CA PRO A 115 3.75 3.55 -14.31
C PRO A 115 2.45 2.77 -14.63
N GLU A 116 1.52 2.80 -13.68
CA GLU A 116 0.17 2.26 -13.83
C GLU A 116 -0.84 3.39 -13.75
N PHE A 117 -1.91 3.30 -14.54
CA PHE A 117 -2.92 4.34 -14.66
C PHE A 117 -4.30 3.79 -14.36
N VAL A 118 -5.14 4.63 -13.74
CA VAL A 118 -6.57 4.39 -13.55
C VAL A 118 -7.35 5.47 -14.31
N ASN A 119 -8.36 5.06 -15.07
CA ASN A 119 -9.21 5.97 -15.82
C ASN A 119 -10.36 6.44 -14.94
N VAL A 120 -10.48 7.74 -14.71
CA VAL A 120 -11.52 8.33 -13.84
C VAL A 120 -12.42 9.25 -14.66
N PHE A 121 -13.73 9.01 -14.61
CA PHE A 121 -14.74 9.77 -15.34
C PHE A 121 -15.78 10.34 -14.39
N GLY A 122 -16.22 11.59 -14.61
CA GLY A 122 -17.35 12.18 -13.86
C GLY A 122 -17.09 12.44 -12.38
N VAL A 123 -15.83 12.34 -11.93
CA VAL A 123 -15.40 12.68 -10.56
C VAL A 123 -14.67 14.02 -10.58
N PRO A 124 -15.14 15.05 -9.85
CA PRO A 124 -14.46 16.35 -9.82
C PRO A 124 -13.14 16.23 -9.04
N LEU A 125 -12.01 16.27 -9.75
CA LEU A 125 -10.66 16.15 -9.19
C LEU A 125 -9.92 17.49 -9.24
N SER A 126 -9.29 17.87 -8.13
CA SER A 126 -8.33 18.98 -8.10
C SER A 126 -6.98 18.61 -8.74
N ILE A 127 -6.67 17.31 -8.80
CA ILE A 127 -5.39 16.74 -9.25
C ILE A 127 -5.51 16.19 -10.67
N TYR A 128 -6.20 16.92 -11.55
CA TYR A 128 -6.28 16.53 -12.96
C TYR A 128 -4.95 16.87 -13.64
N GLN A 129 -4.14 15.85 -13.95
CA GLN A 129 -3.08 16.02 -14.93
C GLN A 129 -3.70 15.83 -16.30
N ASP A 130 -3.88 16.93 -17.04
CA ASP A 130 -4.29 16.88 -18.43
C ASP A 130 -3.11 16.36 -19.28
N ILE A 131 -2.91 15.04 -19.27
CA ILE A 131 -2.02 14.38 -20.21
C ILE A 131 -2.79 14.21 -21.52
N SER A 132 -3.18 15.33 -22.12
CA SER A 132 -3.82 15.35 -23.43
C SER A 132 -2.82 14.83 -24.47
N GLY A 133 -3.04 13.59 -24.94
CA GLY A 133 -2.21 12.96 -25.98
C GLY A 133 -1.43 11.71 -25.57
N GLY A 134 -1.69 11.11 -24.40
CA GLY A 134 -1.14 9.79 -24.09
C GLY A 134 -1.66 8.71 -25.03
N VAL A 135 -0.77 7.97 -25.69
CA VAL A 135 -1.14 6.72 -26.39
C VAL A 135 -1.83 5.82 -25.38
N ALA A 136 -2.96 5.21 -25.75
CA ALA A 136 -3.65 4.26 -24.88
C ALA A 136 -2.61 3.25 -24.34
N PRO A 137 -2.52 3.06 -23.02
CA PRO A 137 -1.53 2.15 -22.47
C PRO A 137 -1.69 0.78 -23.15
N PRO A 138 -0.58 0.14 -23.55
CA PRO A 138 -0.64 -1.16 -24.21
C PRO A 138 -1.44 -2.13 -23.34
N PRO A 139 -2.16 -3.09 -23.94
CA PRO A 139 -2.90 -4.07 -23.17
C PRO A 139 -1.96 -4.71 -22.15
N PRO A 140 -2.40 -4.85 -20.88
CA PRO A 140 -1.55 -5.38 -19.83
C PRO A 140 -1.05 -6.75 -20.25
N LYS A 141 0.24 -7.02 -20.02
CA LYS A 141 0.80 -8.34 -20.28
C LYS A 141 0.04 -9.38 -19.46
N PRO A 142 -0.21 -10.57 -20.01
CA PRO A 142 -0.88 -11.63 -19.27
C PRO A 142 -0.06 -11.95 -18.02
N SER A 143 -0.65 -11.73 -16.84
CA SER A 143 -0.02 -12.10 -15.59
C SER A 143 -0.05 -13.62 -15.44
N THR A 144 1.10 -14.20 -15.12
CA THR A 144 1.16 -15.62 -14.76
C THR A 144 0.88 -15.71 -13.26
N GLN A 145 -0.21 -16.37 -12.88
CA GLN A 145 -0.50 -16.63 -11.48
C GLN A 145 0.59 -17.56 -10.91
N ILE A 146 1.28 -17.08 -9.88
CA ILE A 146 2.25 -17.89 -9.13
C ILE A 146 1.57 -18.33 -7.84
N GLU A 147 1.44 -19.63 -7.67
CA GLU A 147 0.90 -20.23 -6.45
C GLU A 147 1.76 -21.40 -5.98
N SER A 148 1.66 -21.72 -4.70
CA SER A 148 2.27 -22.91 -4.15
C SER A 148 1.45 -24.14 -4.55
N LEU A 149 2.12 -25.11 -5.17
CA LEU A 149 1.51 -26.38 -5.52
C LEU A 149 1.85 -27.42 -4.44
N PRO A 150 0.86 -28.13 -3.85
CA PRO A 150 1.11 -29.15 -2.83
C PRO A 150 2.07 -30.25 -3.29
N GLU A 151 2.01 -30.60 -4.57
CA GLU A 151 2.92 -31.57 -5.22
C GLU A 151 4.39 -31.11 -5.27
N ARG A 152 4.65 -29.80 -5.13
CA ARG A 152 6.00 -29.20 -5.14
C ARG A 152 6.51 -28.85 -3.75
N ASN A 153 5.89 -29.39 -2.69
CA ASN A 153 6.28 -29.10 -1.30
C ASN A 153 7.72 -29.48 -0.95
N ALA A 154 8.38 -30.34 -1.75
CA ALA A 154 9.80 -30.65 -1.61
C ALA A 154 10.73 -29.43 -1.80
N TYR A 155 10.26 -28.37 -2.47
CA TYR A 155 11.00 -27.12 -2.65
C TYR A 155 10.59 -26.03 -1.65
N GLU A 156 9.88 -26.39 -0.58
CA GLU A 156 9.49 -25.46 0.49
C GLU A 156 10.74 -24.86 1.15
N ILE A 157 10.84 -23.53 1.15
CA ILE A 157 11.86 -22.82 1.93
C ILE A 157 11.19 -22.27 3.19
N ARG A 158 11.71 -22.64 4.36
CA ARG A 158 11.21 -22.17 5.65
C ARG A 158 12.10 -21.06 6.19
N TRP A 159 11.50 -19.88 6.40
CA TRP A 159 12.16 -18.81 7.13
C TRP A 159 11.90 -18.98 8.64
N PRO A 160 12.92 -18.82 9.50
CA PRO A 160 12.71 -18.76 10.93
C PRO A 160 11.93 -17.48 11.28
N ASN A 161 10.99 -17.60 12.23
CA ASN A 161 10.32 -16.44 12.79
C ASN A 161 11.28 -15.72 13.75
N VAL A 162 11.81 -14.57 13.35
CA VAL A 162 12.72 -13.76 14.17
C VAL A 162 11.90 -13.04 15.23
N LEU A 163 11.91 -13.56 16.47
CA LEU A 163 11.16 -12.97 17.58
C LEU A 163 11.78 -11.67 18.09
N ARG A 164 13.12 -11.61 18.16
CA ARG A 164 13.87 -10.46 18.65
C ARG A 164 15.31 -10.51 18.15
N ILE A 165 15.87 -9.34 17.91
CA ILE A 165 17.32 -9.14 17.71
C ILE A 165 17.80 -8.43 18.98
N ASP A 166 18.63 -9.10 19.77
CA ASP A 166 19.22 -8.51 20.99
C ASP A 166 20.62 -7.98 20.65
N PRO A 167 20.81 -6.65 20.53
CA PRO A 167 22.15 -6.10 20.36
C PRO A 167 22.92 -6.28 21.67
N VAL A 168 24.01 -7.04 21.62
CA VAL A 168 24.95 -7.16 22.73
C VAL A 168 25.93 -5.99 22.64
N MET A 169 25.80 -5.03 23.56
CA MET A 169 26.79 -3.97 23.70
C MET A 169 28.08 -4.59 24.24
N ARG A 170 29.15 -4.50 23.46
CA ARG A 170 30.50 -4.90 23.89
C ARG A 170 31.22 -3.65 24.37
N GLU A 171 32.02 -3.78 25.43
CA GLU A 171 32.82 -2.68 25.98
C GLU A 171 34.01 -2.32 25.08
N GLU A 172 34.39 -3.23 24.17
CA GLU A 172 35.49 -3.06 23.23
C GLU A 172 34.96 -2.64 21.84
N LEU A 173 35.54 -1.56 21.31
CA LEU A 173 35.29 -1.08 19.96
C LEU A 173 36.27 -1.79 19.00
N ASP A 174 35.74 -2.68 18.17
CA ASP A 174 36.48 -3.28 17.06
C ASP A 174 36.29 -2.43 15.79
N VAL A 175 37.37 -1.89 15.26
CA VAL A 175 37.37 -1.01 14.09
C VAL A 175 38.12 -1.69 12.95
N HIS A 176 37.39 -1.99 11.87
CA HIS A 176 37.97 -2.47 10.62
C HIS A 176 38.55 -1.29 9.83
N TRP A 177 39.78 -0.90 10.16
CA TRP A 177 40.47 0.24 9.54
C TRP A 177 40.54 0.17 8.01
N ASP A 178 40.70 -1.03 7.44
CA ASP A 178 40.77 -1.22 5.98
C ASP A 178 39.43 -0.98 5.26
N ALA A 179 38.31 -1.11 5.99
CA ALA A 179 36.96 -0.90 5.45
C ALA A 179 36.44 0.52 5.70
N MET A 180 37.17 1.33 6.49
CA MET A 180 36.80 2.71 6.73
C MET A 180 37.10 3.57 5.50
N GLN A 181 36.13 4.43 5.13
CA GLN A 181 36.40 5.45 4.14
C GLN A 181 37.39 6.48 4.70
N PRO A 182 38.40 6.91 3.91
CA PRO A 182 39.33 7.95 4.34
C PRO A 182 38.57 9.22 4.72
N LEU A 183 38.82 9.73 5.94
CA LEU A 183 38.29 11.02 6.35
C LEU A 183 39.05 12.12 5.60
N GLN A 184 38.40 12.72 4.61
CA GLN A 184 38.95 13.88 3.91
C GLN A 184 38.65 15.13 4.73
N ILE A 185 39.69 15.71 5.33
CA ILE A 185 39.60 17.00 6.02
C ILE A 185 39.86 18.08 4.98
N ASP A 186 38.84 18.89 4.68
CA ASP A 186 38.98 20.11 3.89
C ASP A 186 39.04 21.33 4.83
N PRO A 187 40.22 21.98 4.96
CA PRO A 187 40.37 23.16 5.82
C PRO A 187 39.39 24.30 5.46
N ALA A 188 38.95 24.40 4.21
CA ALA A 188 37.98 25.40 3.76
C ALA A 188 36.54 25.10 4.21
N GLN A 189 36.25 23.86 4.63
CA GLN A 189 34.98 23.44 5.19
C GLN A 189 35.09 23.03 6.66
N THR A 190 36.09 23.57 7.38
CA THR A 190 36.16 23.37 8.83
C THR A 190 34.99 24.11 9.48
N PRO A 191 34.02 23.42 10.11
CA PRO A 191 32.99 24.11 10.86
C PRO A 191 33.68 24.87 12.00
N ILE A 192 33.60 26.20 11.96
CA ILE A 192 34.17 27.11 12.97
C ILE A 192 33.22 27.32 14.16
N SER A 193 31.98 26.88 14.03
CA SER A 193 30.98 26.96 15.10
C SER A 193 30.11 25.72 15.12
N ALA A 194 29.77 25.22 16.31
CA ALA A 194 28.79 24.17 16.52
C ALA A 194 27.67 24.68 17.42
N ASP A 195 26.42 24.44 17.03
CA ASP A 195 25.24 24.86 17.79
C ASP A 195 24.66 23.64 18.52
N LEU A 196 24.68 23.66 19.85
CA LEU A 196 24.14 22.59 20.71
C LEU A 196 22.82 23.04 21.33
N ALA A 197 21.77 22.23 21.16
CA ALA A 197 20.48 22.44 21.80
C ALA A 197 20.10 21.22 22.65
N PRO A 198 19.63 21.42 23.90
CA PRO A 198 19.13 20.32 24.71
C PRO A 198 17.85 19.75 24.08
N ALA A 199 17.77 18.43 23.98
CA ALA A 199 16.58 17.73 23.51
C ALA A 199 15.73 17.31 24.71
N LEU A 200 14.48 17.78 24.76
CA LEU A 200 13.49 17.35 25.76
C LEU A 200 12.33 16.68 25.00
N GLY A 201 12.18 15.37 25.15
CA GLY A 201 11.13 14.60 24.48
C GLY A 201 11.29 14.43 22.96
N GLY A 202 12.53 14.50 22.44
CA GLY A 202 12.84 14.25 21.03
C GLY A 202 12.75 15.47 20.10
N ALA A 203 12.29 16.62 20.61
CA ALA A 203 12.37 17.90 19.92
C ALA A 203 13.51 18.76 20.50
N SER A 204 14.33 19.34 19.63
CA SER A 204 15.40 20.26 20.01
C SER A 204 14.82 21.61 20.43
N ASP A 205 15.14 22.07 21.65
CA ASP A 205 14.72 23.40 22.11
C ASP A 205 15.67 24.47 21.56
N PHE A 206 15.33 24.99 20.36
CA PHE A 206 16.13 26.02 19.67
C PHE A 206 16.22 27.35 20.43
N SER A 207 15.42 27.57 21.49
CA SER A 207 15.52 28.77 22.34
C SER A 207 16.74 28.75 23.26
N LYS A 208 17.37 27.58 23.45
CA LYS A 208 18.54 27.36 24.31
C LYS A 208 19.78 26.94 23.53
N VAL A 209 19.87 27.34 22.27
CA VAL A 209 21.07 27.08 21.45
C VAL A 209 22.27 27.76 22.08
N GLN A 210 23.28 26.97 22.43
CA GLN A 210 24.59 27.47 22.76
C GLN A 210 25.49 27.32 21.53
N ARG A 211 26.01 28.45 21.06
CA ARG A 211 27.05 28.45 20.03
C ARG A 211 28.40 28.19 20.69
N VAL A 212 29.02 27.10 20.29
CA VAL A 212 30.39 26.77 20.63
C VAL A 212 31.29 27.33 19.55
N ASP A 213 32.10 28.33 19.91
CA ASP A 213 33.14 28.87 19.03
C ASP A 213 34.39 27.99 19.12
N LEU A 214 34.72 27.34 18.01
CA LEU A 214 35.78 26.34 17.96
C LEU A 214 37.17 26.98 17.81
N GLU A 215 37.26 28.28 17.48
CA GLU A 215 38.54 29.02 17.44
C GLU A 215 39.08 29.33 18.84
N LEU A 216 38.19 29.44 19.84
CA LEU A 216 38.56 29.70 21.24
C LEU A 216 38.91 28.43 22.01
N MET A 217 38.63 27.24 21.46
CA MET A 217 38.84 25.95 22.14
C MET A 217 40.30 25.49 22.34
N PRO A 218 41.32 25.91 21.58
CA PRO A 218 42.71 25.46 21.82
C PRO A 218 43.25 25.81 23.21
N ASP A 219 42.76 26.91 23.81
CA ASP A 219 43.24 27.39 25.11
C ASP A 219 42.51 26.75 26.31
N ASP A 220 41.27 26.28 26.12
CA ASP A 220 40.44 25.67 27.17
C ASP A 220 40.57 24.12 27.24
N PHE A 221 40.90 23.46 26.14
CA PHE A 221 41.03 22.00 26.10
C PHE A 221 42.48 21.55 26.20
N ARG A 222 42.91 21.25 27.44
CA ARG A 222 44.19 20.58 27.70
C ARG A 222 44.12 19.18 27.09
N LEU A 223 44.88 18.91 26.03
CA LEU A 223 45.05 17.58 25.45
C LEU A 223 45.43 16.59 26.57
N GLN A 224 44.51 15.71 26.94
CA GLN A 224 44.83 14.55 27.76
C GLN A 224 45.70 13.63 26.91
N ARG A 225 46.99 13.60 27.23
CA ARG A 225 47.89 12.55 26.72
C ARG A 225 47.49 11.23 27.36
N LEU A 226 47.37 10.20 26.52
CA LEU A 226 47.34 8.79 26.91
C LEU A 226 48.59 8.41 27.71
#